data_AF-A0A9W4R671-F1
#
_entry.id   AF-A0A9W4R671-F1
#
_cell.length_a   1.000
_cell.length_b   1.000
_cell.length_c   1.000
_cell.angle_alpha   90.00
_cell.angle_beta   90.00
_cell.angle_gamma   90.00
#
_symmetry.space_group_name_H-M   'P 1'
#
loop_
_entity.id
_entity.type
_entity.pdbx_description
1 polymer ?
#
loop_
_entity_poly.entity_id
_entity_poly.type
_entity_poly.pdbx_seq_one_letter_code
_entity_poly.pdbx_strand_id
1 'polypeptide(L)' 'MHNNIRIETARAALARAAWVRGATPAYGEDDVTDLLADIRHLCRAADIDFDRCDRVAAMHFEAENGGAS' A
#
# COMPACT_ATOMS: atom_id res chain seq x y z
N MET A 1 17.33 2.38 1.91
CA MET A 1 16.29 2.30 2.95
C MET A 1 15.95 0.84 3.17
N HIS A 2 16.05 0.32 4.40
CA HIS A 2 15.95 -1.11 4.67
C HIS A 2 14.52 -1.64 4.45
N ASN A 3 14.37 -2.75 3.73
CA ASN A 3 13.10 -3.40 3.40
C ASN A 3 12.16 -3.58 4.62
N ASN A 4 12.75 -3.80 5.80
CA ASN A 4 12.02 -3.93 7.07
C ASN A 4 11.17 -2.69 7.40
N ILE A 5 11.67 -1.47 7.18
CA ILE A 5 10.91 -0.22 7.43
C ILE A 5 9.68 -0.14 6.51
N ARG A 6 9.80 -0.55 5.24
CA ARG A 6 8.67 -0.57 4.30
C ARG A 6 7.61 -1.58 4.72
N ILE A 7 8.02 -2.76 5.18
CA ILE A 7 7.11 -3.79 5.70
C ILE A 7 6.37 -3.28 6.94
N GLU A 8 7.06 -2.67 7.90
CA GLU A 8 6.41 -2.11 9.09
C GLU A 8 5.48 -0.94 8.77
N THR A 9 5.83 -0.13 7.76
CA THR A 9 4.94 0.93 7.25
C THR A 9 3.66 0.33 6.68
N ALA A 10 3.76 -0.72 5.86
CA ALA A 10 2.59 -1.40 5.29
C ALA A 10 1.73 -2.05 6.39
N ARG A 11 2.36 -2.68 7.39
CA ARG A 11 1.65 -3.25 8.56
C ARG A 11 0.90 -2.18 9.34
N ALA A 12 1.52 -1.03 9.59
CA ALA A 12 0.88 0.08 10.28
C ALA A 12 -0.34 0.62 9.51
N ALA A 13 -0.24 0.71 8.18
CA ALA A 13 -1.36 1.11 7.32
C ALA A 13 -2.53 0.11 7.40
N LEU A 14 -2.25 -1.19 7.28
CA LEU A 14 -3.24 -2.26 7.41
C LEU A 14 -3.92 -2.25 8.78
N ALA A 15 -3.14 -2.17 9.86
CA ALA A 15 -3.68 -2.10 11.21
C ALA A 15 -4.58 -0.88 11.42
N ARG A 16 -4.20 0.26 10.82
CA ARG A 16 -4.99 1.49 10.91
C ARG A 16 -6.30 1.38 10.14
N ALA A 17 -6.30 0.76 8.97
CA ALA A 17 -7.50 0.52 8.17
C ALA A 17 -8.46 -0.44 8.88
N ALA A 18 -7.96 -1.56 9.41
CA ALA A 18 -8.75 -2.49 10.22
C ALA A 18 -9.43 -1.78 11.40
N TRP A 19 -8.70 -0.92 12.11
CA TRP A 19 -9.27 -0.12 13.20
C TRP A 19 -10.41 0.80 12.75
N VAL A 20 -10.30 1.47 11.59
CA VAL A 20 -11.39 2.32 11.06
C VAL A 20 -12.65 1.50 10.82
N ARG A 21 -12.49 0.25 10.37
CA ARG A 21 -13.60 -0.67 10.07
C ARG A 21 -14.13 -1.39 11.32
N GLY A 22 -13.56 -1.15 12.50
CA GLY A 22 -13.91 -1.87 13.72
C GLY A 22 -13.49 -3.35 13.70
N ALA A 23 -12.53 -3.71 12.86
CA ALA A 23 -12.01 -5.06 12.70
C ALA A 23 -10.68 -5.24 13.44
N THR A 24 -10.31 -6.50 13.70
CA THR A 24 -8.96 -6.83 14.18
C THR A 24 -7.98 -6.82 13.01
N PRO A 25 -6.77 -6.23 13.16
CA PRO A 25 -5.76 -6.26 12.11
C PRO A 25 -5.43 -7.68 11.66
N ALA A 26 -5.51 -7.91 10.35
CA ALA A 26 -4.98 -9.08 9.68
C ALA A 26 -4.08 -8.61 8.52
N TYR A 27 -3.25 -9.53 8.04
CA TYR A 27 -2.22 -9.26 7.03
C TYR A 27 -2.33 -10.24 5.86
N GLY A 28 -3.56 -10.65 5.53
CA GLY A 28 -3.87 -11.55 4.43
C GLY A 28 -4.06 -10.80 3.11
N GLU A 29 -4.22 -11.57 2.03
CA GLU A 29 -4.47 -11.04 0.68
C GLU A 29 -5.75 -10.20 0.62
N ASP A 30 -6.81 -10.62 1.33
CA ASP A 30 -8.07 -9.87 1.41
C ASP A 30 -7.88 -8.50 2.09
N ASP A 31 -7.12 -8.44 3.19
CA ASP A 31 -6.87 -7.18 3.91
C ASP A 31 -6.06 -6.19 3.05
N VAL A 32 -5.07 -6.71 2.31
CA VAL A 32 -4.29 -5.92 1.35
C VAL A 32 -5.18 -5.42 0.22
N THR A 33 -6.04 -6.30 -0.32
CA THR A 33 -6.97 -5.95 -1.40
C THR A 33 -7.93 -4.85 -0.97
N ASP A 34 -8.52 -4.98 0.22
CA ASP A 34 -9.41 -3.95 0.73
C ASP A 34 -8.69 -2.63 1.02
N LEU A 35 -7.44 -2.67 1.53
CA LEU A 35 -6.66 -1.45 1.73
C LEU A 35 -6.36 -0.75 0.39
N LEU A 36 -6.07 -1.51 -0.67
CA LEU A 36 -5.90 -0.96 -2.02
C LEU A 36 -7.21 -0.33 -2.53
N ALA A 37 -8.36 -0.93 -2.25
CA ALA A 37 -9.66 -0.36 -2.57
C ALA A 37 -9.92 0.97 -1.83
N ASP A 38 -9.60 1.04 -0.54
CA ASP A 38 -9.69 2.27 0.24
C ASP A 38 -8.79 3.38 -0.32
N ILE A 39 -7.55 3.04 -0.72
CA ILE A 39 -6.62 4.00 -1.34
C ILE A 39 -7.17 4.49 -2.69
N ARG A 40 -7.80 3.62 -3.50
CA ARG A 40 -8.48 4.05 -4.74
C ARG A 40 -9.60 5.05 -4.46
N HIS A 41 -10.40 4.83 -3.41
CA HIS A 41 -11.42 5.78 -2.98
C HIS A 41 -10.82 7.12 -2.52
N LEU A 42 -9.74 7.08 -1.74
CA LEU A 42 -9.01 8.27 -1.31
C LEU A 42 -8.48 9.07 -2.52
N CYS A 43 -7.81 8.40 -3.45
CA CYS A 43 -7.28 9.03 -4.65
C CYS A 43 -8.38 9.71 -5.48
N ARG A 44 -9.51 9.03 -5.65
CA ARG A 44 -10.68 9.61 -6.34
C ARG A 44 -11.22 10.85 -5.63
N ALA A 45 -11.29 10.84 -4.30
CA ALA A 45 -11.77 11.98 -3.52
C ALA A 45 -10.80 13.17 -3.53
N ALA A 46 -9.50 12.90 -3.70
CA ALA A 46 -8.43 13.89 -3.70
C ALA A 46 -7.96 14.33 -5.10
N ASP A 47 -8.62 13.87 -6.17
CA ASP A 47 -8.21 14.09 -7.57
C ASP A 47 -6.76 13.62 -7.87
N ILE A 48 -6.38 12.46 -7.31
CA ILE A 48 -5.09 11.81 -7.54
C ILE A 48 -5.26 10.66 -8.53
N ASP A 49 -4.39 10.59 -9.53
CA ASP A 49 -4.32 9.48 -10.49
C ASP A 49 -3.69 8.24 -9.83
N PHE A 50 -4.56 7.35 -9.33
CA PHE A 50 -4.14 6.10 -8.70
C PHE A 50 -3.33 5.21 -9.64
N ASP A 51 -3.74 5.07 -10.90
CA ASP A 51 -3.09 4.14 -11.83
C ASP A 51 -1.68 4.64 -12.22
N ARG A 52 -1.45 5.96 -12.20
CA ARG A 52 -0.11 6.53 -12.28
C ARG A 52 0.70 6.27 -11.01
N CYS A 53 0.12 6.47 -9.83
CA CYS A 53 0.80 6.18 -8.55
C CYS A 53 1.24 4.72 -8.45
N ASP A 54 0.37 3.78 -8.80
CA ASP A 54 0.63 2.33 -8.77
C ASP A 54 1.80 1.95 -9.68
N ARG A 55 1.79 2.44 -10.93
CA ARG A 55 2.88 2.20 -11.89
C ARG A 55 4.23 2.72 -11.39
N VAL A 56 4.26 3.92 -10.82
CA VAL A 56 5.50 4.51 -10.28
C VAL A 56 5.96 3.74 -9.04
N ALA A 57 5.04 3.30 -8.18
CA ALA A 57 5.37 2.48 -7.02
C ALA A 57 5.99 1.13 -7.44
N ALA A 58 5.45 0.48 -8.48
CA ALA A 58 6.02 -0.73 -9.06
C ALA A 58 7.44 -0.48 -9.59
N MET A 59 7.67 0.62 -10.32
CA MET A 59 9.02 0.99 -10.77
C MET A 59 10.01 1.19 -9.61
N HIS A 60 9.58 1.82 -8.51
CA HIS A 60 10.43 1.96 -7.31
C HIS A 60 10.73 0.60 -6.68
N PHE A 61 9.75 -0.28 -6.57
CA PHE A 61 9.93 -1.62 -6.02
C PHE A 61 10.92 -2.44 -6.87
N GLU A 62 10.77 -2.43 -8.19
CA GLU A 62 11.68 -3.11 -9.10
C GLU A 62 13.09 -2.51 -9.03
N ALA A 63 13.24 -1.18 -9.04
CA ALA A 63 14.57 -0.54 -8.93
C ALA A 63 15.28 -0.85 -7.60
N GLU A 64 14.52 -1.07 -6.52
CA GLU A 64 15.07 -1.44 -5.22
C GLU A 64 15.48 -2.93 -5.12
N ASN A 65 14.90 -3.81 -5.94
CA ASN A 65 15.13 -5.26 -5.91
C ASN A 65 15.91 -5.80 -7.13
N GLY A 66 15.96 -5.02 -8.22
CA GLY A 66 16.74 -5.26 -9.42
C GLY A 66 17.60 -4.03 -9.66
N GLY A 67 18.84 -4.05 -9.15
CA GLY A 67 19.83 -3.04 -9.52
C GLY A 67 19.95 -2.98 -11.05
N ALA A 68 20.22 -1.78 -11.57
CA ALA A 68 20.51 -1.51 -12.98
C ALA A 68 21.23 -2.69 -13.65
N SER A 69 20.68 -3.17 -14.77
CA SER A 69 21.49 -3.92 -15.74
C SER A 69 22.53 -3.00 -16.36
#